data_AF-A0A2V6JCZ2-F1
#
_entry.id   AF-A0A2V6JCZ2-F1
#
_cell.length_a   1.000
_cell.length_b   1.000
_cell.length_c   1.000
_cell.angle_alpha   90.00
_cell.angle_beta   90.00
_cell.angle_gamma   90.00
#
_symmetry.space_group_name_H-M   'P 1'
#
loop_
_entity.id
_entity.type
_entity.pdbx_description
1 polymer ?
#
loop_
_entity_poly.entity_id
_entity_poly.type
_entity_poly.pdbx_seq_one_letter_code
_entity_poly.pdbx_strand_id
1 'polypeptide(L)'
;MSRTKAIFAGLLAGFVAGIAMTTAMLLLAWVFGVATPIVLIGDRISVFLPPGPFLSIMGKVGGYNHLKQLGVGSTMAGQLLIGAIAGAIFGLLIRRDSGLRATVATISIFVLAPVIVVALALWPVLGTSYRGFPIDTARLITLIGLALCFFTFERTLVAGFHFLTRARR
;
A
#
# COMPACT_ATOMS: atom_id res chain seq x y z
N MET A 1 6.05 -15.77 -24.29
CA MET A 1 6.88 -14.76 -23.59
C MET A 1 7.89 -15.46 -22.68
N SER A 2 9.15 -15.01 -22.63
CA SER A 2 10.17 -15.58 -21.73
C SER A 2 9.91 -15.19 -20.27
N ARG A 3 10.40 -15.99 -19.31
CA ARG A 3 10.23 -15.73 -17.87
C ARG A 3 10.82 -14.37 -17.47
N THR A 4 12.01 -14.02 -17.97
CA THR A 4 12.69 -12.75 -17.70
C THR A 4 11.86 -11.54 -18.15
N LYS A 5 11.24 -11.61 -19.34
CA LYS A 5 10.36 -10.54 -19.83
C LYS A 5 9.10 -10.39 -18.95
N ALA A 6 8.57 -11.50 -18.44
CA ALA A 6 7.43 -11.51 -17.52
C ALA A 6 7.77 -10.83 -16.19
N ILE A 7 8.91 -11.18 -15.61
CA ILE A 7 9.39 -10.59 -14.35
C ILE A 7 9.55 -9.08 -14.53
N PHE A 8 10.22 -8.64 -15.60
CA PHE A 8 10.48 -7.21 -15.81
C PHE A 8 9.20 -6.40 -16.05
N ALA A 9 8.29 -6.92 -16.88
CA ALA A 9 6.99 -6.29 -17.08
C ALA A 9 6.17 -6.23 -15.79
N GLY A 10 6.19 -7.32 -15.01
CA GLY A 10 5.56 -7.40 -13.70
C GLY A 10 6.14 -6.41 -12.70
N LEU A 11 7.47 -6.31 -12.62
CA LEU A 11 8.18 -5.40 -11.73
C LEU A 11 7.82 -3.94 -12.04
N LEU A 12 7.87 -3.55 -13.31
CA LEU A 12 7.52 -2.21 -13.74
C LEU A 12 6.03 -1.90 -13.48
N ALA A 13 5.12 -2.83 -13.81
CA ALA A 13 3.70 -2.66 -13.56
C ALA A 13 3.40 -2.55 -12.05
N GLY A 14 4.07 -3.36 -11.22
CA GLY A 14 3.95 -3.32 -9.77
C GLY A 14 4.49 -2.04 -9.14
N PHE A 15 5.60 -1.51 -9.67
CA PHE A 15 6.14 -0.22 -9.24
C PHE A 15 5.17 0.93 -9.57
N VAL A 16 4.65 0.97 -10.80
CA VAL A 16 3.65 1.97 -11.22
C VAL A 16 2.36 1.84 -10.41
N ALA A 17 1.91 0.61 -10.15
CA ALA A 17 0.76 0.35 -9.28
C ALA A 17 1.01 0.85 -7.84
N GLY A 18 2.21 0.65 -7.31
CA GLY A 18 2.62 1.20 -6.01
C GLY A 18 2.54 2.72 -5.97
N ILE A 19 3.00 3.40 -7.04
CA ILE A 19 2.86 4.86 -7.17
C ILE A 19 1.38 5.26 -7.20
N ALA A 20 0.58 4.62 -8.06
CA ALA A 20 -0.85 4.94 -8.19
C ALA A 20 -1.60 4.77 -6.86
N MET A 21 -1.32 3.68 -6.14
CA MET A 21 -1.87 3.44 -4.80
C MET A 21 -1.44 4.53 -3.81
N THR A 22 -0.16 4.88 -3.79
CA THR A 22 0.38 5.93 -2.91
C THR A 22 -0.32 7.27 -3.17
N THR A 23 -0.49 7.63 -4.44
CA THR A 23 -1.21 8.84 -4.84
C THR A 23 -2.67 8.80 -4.37
N ALA A 24 -3.36 7.67 -4.55
CA ALA A 24 -4.73 7.50 -4.08
C ALA A 24 -4.83 7.67 -2.55
N MET A 25 -3.90 7.10 -1.80
CA MET A 25 -3.84 7.26 -0.33
C MET A 25 -3.67 8.74 0.06
N LEU A 26 -2.75 9.46 -0.59
CA LEU A 26 -2.51 10.87 -0.31
C LEU A 26 -3.73 11.75 -0.65
N LEU A 27 -4.42 11.45 -1.76
CA LEU A 27 -5.65 12.13 -2.14
C LEU A 27 -6.78 11.86 -1.13
N LEU A 28 -6.95 10.61 -0.68
CA LEU A 28 -7.93 10.28 0.34
C LEU A 28 -7.62 10.92 1.70
N ALA A 29 -6.34 10.99 2.08
CA ALA A 29 -5.91 11.70 3.27
C ALA A 29 -6.25 13.19 3.19
N TRP A 30 -5.97 13.82 2.05
CA TRP A 30 -6.21 15.24 1.84
C TRP A 30 -7.71 15.59 1.75
N VAL A 31 -8.48 14.82 0.95
CA VAL A 31 -9.90 15.11 0.68
C VAL A 31 -10.84 14.57 1.76
N PHE A 32 -10.50 13.45 2.39
CA PHE A 32 -11.40 12.76 3.34
C PHE A 32 -10.87 12.74 4.79
N GLY A 33 -9.62 13.16 5.03
CA GLY A 33 -9.01 13.07 6.36
C GLY A 33 -8.79 11.63 6.82
N VAL A 34 -8.67 10.70 5.86
CA VAL A 34 -8.50 9.26 6.15
C VAL A 34 -7.09 8.99 6.63
N ALA A 35 -6.98 8.28 7.75
CA ALA A 35 -5.70 7.80 8.23
C ALA A 35 -5.19 6.70 7.28
N THR A 36 -4.08 6.99 6.59
CA THR A 36 -3.48 6.03 5.67
C THR A 36 -2.66 5.00 6.44
N PRO A 37 -2.47 3.76 5.92
CA PRO A 37 -1.57 2.76 6.49
C PRO A 37 -0.20 3.31 6.87
N ILE A 38 0.33 4.24 6.05
CA ILE A 38 1.62 4.88 6.29
C ILE A 38 1.63 5.62 7.64
N VAL A 39 0.52 6.24 8.00
CA VAL A 39 0.36 6.96 9.28
C VAL A 39 0.00 5.99 10.40
N LEU A 40 -0.95 5.08 10.16
CA LEU A 40 -1.49 4.15 11.15
C LEU A 40 -0.43 3.17 11.70
N ILE A 41 0.51 2.74 10.85
CA ILE A 41 1.64 1.90 11.27
C ILE A 41 2.54 2.68 12.24
N GLY A 42 2.81 3.96 11.94
CA GLY A 42 3.55 4.84 12.84
C GLY A 42 2.86 5.01 14.19
N ASP A 43 1.55 5.27 14.19
CA ASP A 43 0.73 5.36 15.41
C ASP A 43 0.83 4.07 16.22
N ARG A 44 0.75 2.90 15.56
CA ARG A 44 0.81 1.61 16.25
C ARG A 44 2.18 1.32 16.84
N ILE A 45 3.26 1.63 16.13
CA ILE A 45 4.63 1.38 16.60
C ILE A 45 5.03 2.37 17.70
N SER A 46 4.56 3.62 17.63
CA SER A 46 4.94 4.68 18.57
C SER A 46 4.61 4.35 20.03
N VAL A 47 3.51 3.63 20.27
CA VAL A 47 3.08 3.18 21.62
C VAL A 47 4.13 2.27 22.28
N PHE A 48 4.94 1.58 21.49
CA PHE A 48 5.96 0.65 21.98
C PHE A 48 7.35 1.29 22.07
N LEU A 49 7.52 2.55 21.68
CA LEU A 49 8.83 3.22 21.72
C LEU A 49 9.02 3.93 23.08
N PRO A 50 9.99 3.50 23.91
CA PRO A 50 10.25 4.20 25.16
C PRO A 50 10.82 5.61 24.91
N PRO A 51 10.64 6.56 25.85
CA PRO A 51 11.06 7.95 25.65
C PRO A 51 12.56 8.12 25.38
N GLY A 52 13.41 7.35 26.07
CA GLY A 52 14.87 7.44 25.93
C GLY A 52 15.37 7.14 24.51
N PRO A 53 15.07 5.95 23.95
CA PRO A 53 15.37 5.62 22.56
C PRO A 53 14.79 6.62 21.55
N PHE A 54 13.56 7.09 21.76
CA PHE A 54 12.92 8.07 20.89
C PHE A 54 13.69 9.39 20.84
N LEU A 55 14.06 9.95 22.00
CA LEU A 55 14.84 11.18 22.10
C LEU A 55 16.25 11.01 21.53
N SER A 56 16.89 9.85 21.72
CA SER A 56 18.20 9.56 21.14
C SER A 56 18.14 9.50 19.62
N ILE A 57 17.14 8.83 19.05
CA ILE A 57 16.94 8.78 17.59
C ILE A 57 16.64 10.19 17.07
N MET A 58 15.77 10.95 17.73
CA MET A 58 15.45 12.32 17.37
C MET A 58 16.70 13.22 17.36
N GLY A 59 17.58 13.09 18.36
CA GLY A 59 18.85 13.81 18.40
C GLY A 59 19.79 13.43 17.26
N LYS A 60 19.84 12.14 16.88
CA LYS A 60 20.70 11.63 15.80
C LYS A 60 20.25 12.05 14.40
N VAL A 61 18.94 12.12 14.17
CA VAL A 61 18.37 12.47 12.85
C VAL A 61 18.17 13.98 12.65
N GLY A 62 18.57 14.82 13.61
CA GLY A 62 18.46 16.27 13.48
C GLY A 62 17.05 16.81 13.76
N GLY A 63 16.34 16.19 14.69
CA GLY A 63 15.05 16.67 15.21
C GLY A 63 13.83 15.88 14.73
N TYR A 64 12.68 16.21 15.32
CA TYR A 64 11.41 15.48 15.11
C TYR A 64 10.93 15.51 13.64
N ASN A 65 11.13 16.64 12.94
CA ASN A 65 10.70 16.76 11.56
C ASN A 65 11.45 15.78 10.64
N HIS A 66 12.77 15.67 10.79
CA HIS A 66 13.58 14.71 10.05
C HIS A 66 13.23 13.27 10.41
N LEU A 67 12.96 12.98 11.69
CA LEU A 67 12.50 11.66 12.10
C LEU A 67 11.19 11.28 11.40
N LYS A 68 10.25 12.22 11.32
CA LYS A 68 8.96 12.00 10.65
C LYS A 68 9.13 11.84 9.14
N GLN A 69 9.97 12.64 8.51
CA GLN A 69 10.29 12.50 7.08
C GLN A 69 10.93 11.15 6.77
N LEU A 70 11.85 10.67 7.62
CA LEU A 70 12.44 9.34 7.49
C LEU A 70 11.39 8.23 7.65
N GLY A 71 10.51 8.33 8.64
CA GLY A 71 9.42 7.35 8.84
C GLY A 71 8.46 7.28 7.65
N VAL A 72 7.98 8.43 7.18
CA VAL A 72 7.07 8.50 6.02
C VAL A 72 7.78 8.06 4.74
N GLY A 73 8.98 8.59 4.48
CA GLY A 73 9.75 8.29 3.28
C GLY A 73 10.17 6.83 3.18
N SER A 74 10.62 6.22 4.28
CA SER A 74 10.96 4.80 4.32
C SER A 74 9.74 3.90 4.12
N THR A 75 8.58 4.27 4.66
CA THR A 75 7.34 3.51 4.43
C THR A 75 6.87 3.61 2.98
N MET A 76 6.95 4.80 2.37
CA MET A 76 6.67 4.98 0.94
C MET A 76 7.63 4.14 0.08
N ALA A 77 8.94 4.19 0.36
CA ALA A 77 9.92 3.38 -0.36
C ALA A 77 9.67 1.88 -0.22
N GLY A 78 9.37 1.41 1.01
CA GLY A 78 9.02 0.02 1.28
C GLY A 78 7.77 -0.42 0.52
N GLN A 79 6.74 0.43 0.47
CA GLN A 79 5.52 0.17 -0.28
C GLN A 79 5.78 0.03 -1.79
N LEU A 80 6.60 0.92 -2.38
CA LEU A 80 6.96 0.83 -3.79
C LEU A 80 7.77 -0.44 -4.10
N LEU A 81 8.71 -0.80 -3.22
CA LEU A 81 9.50 -2.01 -3.35
C LEU A 81 8.63 -3.28 -3.27
N ILE A 82 7.76 -3.36 -2.27
CA ILE A 82 6.82 -4.48 -2.12
C ILE A 82 5.88 -4.56 -3.32
N GLY A 83 5.38 -3.42 -3.80
CA GLY A 83 4.55 -3.35 -5.01
C GLY A 83 5.26 -3.90 -6.25
N ALA A 84 6.54 -3.54 -6.44
CA ALA A 84 7.36 -4.05 -7.53
C ALA A 84 7.60 -5.58 -7.42
N ILE A 85 7.92 -6.08 -6.22
CA ILE A 85 8.11 -7.52 -5.97
C ILE A 85 6.80 -8.29 -6.22
N ALA A 86 5.68 -7.79 -5.69
CA ALA A 86 4.36 -8.35 -5.92
C ALA A 86 4.02 -8.42 -7.42
N GLY A 87 4.33 -7.35 -8.17
CA GLY A 87 4.15 -7.33 -9.61
C GLY A 87 5.04 -8.34 -10.35
N ALA A 88 6.30 -8.51 -9.93
CA ALA A 88 7.19 -9.53 -10.50
C ALA A 88 6.65 -10.96 -10.28
N ILE A 89 6.17 -11.26 -9.07
CA ILE A 89 5.52 -12.54 -8.73
C ILE A 89 4.26 -12.73 -9.59
N PHE A 90 3.42 -11.69 -9.68
CA PHE A 90 2.23 -11.69 -10.51
C PHE A 90 2.56 -12.04 -11.98
N GLY A 91 3.57 -11.38 -12.56
CA GLY A 91 4.00 -11.64 -13.94
C GLY A 91 4.47 -13.07 -14.18
N LEU A 92 5.08 -13.71 -13.17
CA LEU A 92 5.50 -15.11 -13.25
C LEU A 92 4.33 -16.10 -13.21
N LEU A 93 3.33 -15.82 -12.36
CA LEU A 93 2.20 -16.71 -12.10
C LEU A 93 1.11 -16.60 -13.18
N ILE A 94 0.76 -15.37 -13.59
CA ILE A 94 -0.41 -15.10 -14.45
C ILE A 94 -0.11 -15.04 -15.95
N ARG A 95 1.15 -15.29 -16.36
CA ARG A 95 1.54 -15.38 -17.78
C ARG A 95 0.72 -16.34 -18.66
N ARG A 96 -0.11 -17.21 -18.09
CA ARG A 96 -0.86 -18.27 -18.78
C ARG A 96 -2.38 -18.20 -18.61
N ASP A 97 -2.90 -17.37 -17.70
CA ASP A 97 -4.32 -17.40 -17.37
C ASP A 97 -4.85 -15.97 -17.25
N SER A 98 -5.85 -15.62 -18.07
CA SER A 98 -6.45 -14.28 -18.15
C SER A 98 -7.98 -14.32 -18.08
N GLY A 99 -8.55 -15.37 -17.48
CA GLY A 99 -10.00 -15.53 -17.33
C GLY A 99 -10.55 -14.96 -16.02
N LEU A 100 -11.87 -15.13 -15.82
CA LEU A 100 -12.59 -14.72 -14.61
C LEU A 100 -11.93 -15.23 -13.31
N ARG A 101 -11.39 -16.45 -13.33
CA ARG A 101 -10.67 -17.05 -12.20
C ARG A 101 -9.42 -16.26 -11.83
N ALA A 102 -8.67 -15.77 -12.81
CA ALA A 102 -7.49 -14.94 -12.57
C ALA A 102 -7.91 -13.59 -11.94
N THR A 103 -8.98 -12.97 -12.42
CA THR A 103 -9.52 -11.73 -11.84
C THR A 103 -9.99 -11.90 -10.40
N VAL A 104 -10.70 -13.00 -10.09
CA VAL A 104 -11.13 -13.28 -8.71
C VAL A 104 -9.91 -13.52 -7.83
N ALA A 105 -8.90 -14.25 -8.31
CA ALA A 105 -7.67 -14.48 -7.57
C ALA A 105 -6.90 -13.19 -7.29
N THR A 106 -6.76 -12.28 -8.28
CA THR A 106 -6.03 -11.02 -8.10
C THR A 106 -6.74 -10.09 -7.12
N ILE A 107 -8.06 -9.96 -7.21
CA ILE A 107 -8.84 -9.17 -6.25
C ILE A 107 -8.71 -9.77 -4.85
N SER A 108 -8.79 -11.10 -4.74
CA SER A 108 -8.67 -11.78 -3.43
C SER A 108 -7.29 -11.55 -2.80
N ILE A 109 -6.22 -11.67 -3.59
CA ILE A 109 -4.83 -11.57 -3.11
C ILE A 109 -4.39 -10.11 -2.88
N PHE A 110 -4.73 -9.19 -3.79
CA PHE A 110 -4.23 -7.82 -3.75
C PHE A 110 -5.20 -6.82 -3.13
N VAL A 111 -6.46 -7.20 -2.90
CA VAL A 111 -7.46 -6.32 -2.27
C VAL A 111 -7.98 -6.92 -0.97
N LEU A 112 -8.65 -8.08 -1.02
CA LEU A 112 -9.33 -8.62 0.16
C LEU A 112 -8.35 -9.04 1.26
N ALA A 113 -7.32 -9.82 0.93
CA ALA A 113 -6.35 -10.27 1.92
C ALA A 113 -5.62 -9.10 2.62
N PRO A 114 -5.09 -8.08 1.90
CA PRO A 114 -4.49 -6.91 2.54
C PRO A 114 -5.48 -6.11 3.40
N VAL A 115 -6.73 -5.93 2.97
CA VAL A 115 -7.76 -5.28 3.79
C VAL A 115 -7.97 -6.04 5.09
N ILE A 116 -8.10 -7.38 5.03
CA ILE A 116 -8.29 -8.22 6.21
C ILE A 116 -7.07 -8.14 7.13
N VAL A 117 -5.85 -8.26 6.59
CA VAL A 117 -4.62 -8.18 7.37
C VAL A 117 -4.51 -6.82 8.06
N VAL A 118 -4.75 -5.72 7.35
CA VAL A 118 -4.75 -4.37 7.93
C VAL A 118 -5.85 -4.22 8.97
N ALA A 119 -7.06 -4.72 8.69
CA ALA A 119 -8.17 -4.67 9.63
C ALA A 119 -7.82 -5.36 10.95
N LEU A 120 -7.25 -6.56 10.90
CA LEU A 120 -6.85 -7.33 12.08
C LEU A 120 -5.66 -6.71 12.81
N ALA A 121 -4.61 -6.34 12.08
CA ALA A 121 -3.36 -5.86 12.68
C ALA A 121 -3.46 -4.43 13.25
N LEU A 122 -4.25 -3.57 12.60
CA LEU A 122 -4.36 -2.15 12.93
C LEU A 122 -5.71 -1.78 13.57
N TRP A 123 -6.57 -2.76 13.91
CA TRP A 123 -7.91 -2.53 14.47
C TRP A 123 -8.02 -1.38 15.49
N PRO A 124 -7.12 -1.27 16.49
CA PRO A 124 -7.23 -0.25 17.54
C PRO A 124 -7.03 1.19 17.01
N VAL A 125 -6.31 1.35 15.90
CA VAL A 125 -5.96 2.66 15.34
C VAL A 125 -6.77 3.02 14.10
N LEU A 126 -7.59 2.12 13.55
CA LEU A 126 -8.42 2.41 12.37
C LEU A 126 -9.43 3.55 12.58
N GLY A 127 -9.81 3.81 13.84
CA GLY A 127 -10.73 4.88 14.21
C GLY A 127 -10.11 6.28 14.22
N THR A 128 -8.81 6.41 13.94
CA THR A 128 -8.14 7.72 13.86
C THR A 128 -8.73 8.54 12.72
N SER A 129 -9.30 9.70 13.04
CA SER A 129 -9.83 10.64 12.05
C SER A 129 -9.43 12.07 12.37
N TYR A 130 -8.91 12.77 11.38
CA TYR A 130 -8.56 14.20 11.48
C TYR A 130 -9.77 15.15 11.41
N ARG A 131 -10.99 14.60 11.26
CA ARG A 131 -12.23 15.38 11.16
C ARG A 131 -13.17 15.23 12.35
N GLY A 132 -12.77 14.48 13.37
CA GLY A 132 -13.58 14.29 14.57
C GLY A 132 -14.82 13.40 14.37
N PHE A 133 -14.82 12.51 13.37
CA PHE A 133 -15.89 11.54 13.22
C PHE A 133 -15.95 10.57 14.42
N PRO A 134 -17.14 10.02 14.74
CA PRO A 134 -17.24 8.91 15.69
C PRO A 134 -16.34 7.74 15.27
N ILE A 135 -15.78 7.03 16.26
CA ILE A 135 -14.76 5.98 16.06
C ILE A 135 -15.22 4.92 15.05
N ASP A 136 -16.47 4.47 15.11
CA ASP A 136 -16.98 3.44 14.22
C ASP A 136 -17.15 3.94 12.78
N THR A 137 -17.60 5.18 12.62
CA THR A 137 -17.69 5.85 11.31
C THR A 137 -16.30 6.06 10.72
N ALA A 138 -15.34 6.55 11.51
CA ALA A 138 -13.96 6.73 11.09
C ALA A 138 -13.34 5.40 10.65
N ARG A 139 -13.55 4.33 11.42
CA ARG A 139 -13.08 2.98 11.09
C ARG A 139 -13.64 2.51 9.74
N LEU A 140 -14.94 2.70 9.51
CA LEU A 140 -15.58 2.30 8.25
C LEU A 140 -15.01 3.08 7.07
N ILE A 141 -14.88 4.41 7.19
CA ILE A 141 -14.31 5.26 6.14
C ILE A 141 -12.87 4.83 5.83
N THR A 142 -12.06 4.57 6.86
CA THR A 142 -10.70 4.07 6.70
C THR A 142 -10.67 2.74 5.95
N LEU A 143 -11.50 1.76 6.33
CA LEU A 143 -11.57 0.46 5.65
C LEU A 143 -12.00 0.59 4.17
N ILE A 144 -12.97 1.44 3.88
CA ILE A 144 -13.40 1.72 2.50
C ILE A 144 -12.27 2.39 1.71
N GLY A 145 -11.60 3.37 2.29
CA GLY A 145 -10.47 4.06 1.68
C GLY A 145 -9.30 3.11 1.38
N LEU A 146 -9.01 2.20 2.31
CA LEU A 146 -8.02 1.13 2.13
C LEU A 146 -8.38 0.19 0.99
N ALA A 147 -9.63 -0.28 0.96
CA ALA A 147 -10.13 -1.15 -0.11
C ALA A 147 -10.00 -0.46 -1.47
N LEU A 148 -10.32 0.83 -1.57
CA LEU A 148 -10.15 1.61 -2.78
C LEU A 148 -8.68 1.74 -3.20
N CYS A 149 -7.76 1.97 -2.26
CA CYS A 149 -6.33 2.05 -2.54
C CYS A 149 -5.80 0.72 -3.09
N PHE A 150 -6.09 -0.39 -2.41
CA PHE A 150 -5.67 -1.71 -2.84
C PHE A 150 -6.32 -2.13 -4.17
N PHE A 151 -7.58 -1.74 -4.40
CA PHE A 151 -8.22 -1.92 -5.69
C PHE A 151 -7.52 -1.12 -6.80
N THR A 152 -7.11 0.12 -6.52
CA THR A 152 -6.36 0.94 -7.48
C THR A 152 -5.01 0.31 -7.81
N PHE A 153 -4.32 -0.26 -6.82
CA PHE A 153 -3.12 -1.06 -7.02
C PHE A 153 -3.38 -2.25 -7.95
N GLU A 154 -4.38 -3.08 -7.63
CA GLU A 154 -4.73 -4.28 -8.40
C GLU A 154 -5.02 -3.93 -9.86
N ARG A 155 -5.86 -2.91 -10.10
CA ARG A 155 -6.27 -2.51 -11.45
C ARG A 155 -5.11 -1.97 -12.25
N THR A 156 -4.25 -1.17 -11.62
CA THR A 156 -3.06 -0.61 -12.28
C THR A 156 -2.03 -1.69 -12.58
N LEU A 157 -1.83 -2.65 -11.67
CA LEU A 157 -0.93 -3.78 -11.88
C LEU A 157 -1.40 -4.66 -13.05
N VAL A 158 -2.66 -5.09 -13.03
CA VAL A 158 -3.22 -5.99 -14.05
C VAL A 158 -3.26 -5.29 -15.41
N ALA A 159 -3.79 -4.06 -15.48
CA ALA A 159 -3.86 -3.31 -16.73
C ALA A 159 -2.46 -2.96 -17.27
N GLY A 160 -1.55 -2.50 -16.41
CA GLY A 160 -0.18 -2.18 -16.78
C GLY A 160 0.59 -3.39 -17.29
N PHE A 161 0.45 -4.55 -16.64
CA PHE A 161 1.07 -5.79 -17.10
C PHE A 161 0.52 -6.22 -18.46
N HIS A 162 -0.82 -6.19 -18.65
CA HIS A 162 -1.41 -6.53 -19.94
C HIS A 162 -1.01 -5.55 -21.05
N PHE A 163 -0.90 -4.25 -20.75
CA PHE A 163 -0.41 -3.25 -21.70
C PHE A 163 1.03 -3.55 -22.14
N LEU A 164 1.95 -3.75 -21.19
CA LEU A 164 3.37 -4.04 -21.45
C LEU A 164 3.59 -5.36 -22.19
N THR A 165 2.68 -6.32 -22.04
CA THR A 165 2.78 -7.64 -22.68
C THR A 165 2.02 -7.74 -24.00
N ARG A 166 1.00 -6.89 -24.24
CA ARG A 166 0.32 -6.75 -25.54
C ARG A 166 1.15 -5.98 -26.56
N ALA A 167 1.80 -4.89 -26.17
CA ALA A 167 2.61 -4.05 -27.06
C ALA A 167 3.87 -4.74 -27.64
N ARG A 168 4.12 -6.00 -27.27
CA ARG A 168 5.28 -6.79 -27.69
C ARG A 168 4.90 -8.12 -28.37
N ARG A 169 3.62 -8.31 -28.71
CA ARG A 169 3.18 -9.31 -29.69
C ARG A 169 3.10 -8.64 -31.04
#